data_AF-A0A349VLU8-F1
#
_entry.id   AF-A0A349VLU8-F1
#
_cell.length_a   1.000
_cell.length_b   1.000
_cell.length_c   1.000
_cell.angle_alpha   90.00
_cell.angle_beta   90.00
_cell.angle_gamma   90.00
#
_symmetry.space_group_name_H-M   'P 1'
#
loop_
_entity.id
_entity.type
_entity.pdbx_description
1 polymer ?
#
loop_
_entity_poly.entity_id
_entity_poly.type
_entity_poly.pdbx_seq_one_letter_code
_entity_poly.pdbx_strand_id
1 'polypeptide(L)'
;MARAAGLDVILGHVFQTGLGAVAEAHLAASCAEIRCVNEIGSLGPIGVKDDLIVESLRREAGYMEIPKGPGLGVTLDWLTVDKYRYDFSDM
;
A
#
# COMPACT_ATOMS: atom_id res chain seq x y z
N MET A 1 -5.70 21.04 -3.03
CA MET A 1 -5.57 21.83 -4.28
C MET A 1 -6.48 21.28 -5.37
N ALA A 2 -6.34 20.02 -5.80
CA ALA A 2 -7.18 19.41 -6.84
C ALA A 2 -8.70 19.57 -6.59
N ARG A 3 -9.19 19.23 -5.39
CA ARG A 3 -10.59 19.45 -4.98
C ARG A 3 -11.06 20.90 -5.19
N ALA A 4 -10.25 21.88 -4.77
CA ALA A 4 -10.59 23.31 -4.89
C ALA A 4 -10.58 23.80 -6.34
N ALA A 5 -9.81 23.13 -7.21
CA ALA A 5 -9.76 23.41 -8.65
C ALA A 5 -10.81 22.61 -9.45
N GLY A 6 -11.64 21.79 -8.81
CA GLY A 6 -12.61 20.94 -9.49
C GLY A 6 -11.99 19.83 -10.35
N LEU A 7 -10.77 19.40 -10.00
CA LEU A 7 -10.06 18.34 -10.71
C LEU A 7 -10.25 16.99 -10.03
N ASP A 8 -10.46 15.97 -10.85
CA ASP A 8 -10.39 14.57 -10.40
C ASP A 8 -8.94 14.17 -10.10
N VAL A 9 -8.79 13.18 -9.22
CA VAL A 9 -7.48 12.68 -8.78
C VAL A 9 -7.44 11.17 -8.97
N ILE A 10 -6.37 10.70 -9.61
CA ILE A 10 -6.00 9.28 -9.65
C ILE A 10 -4.95 9.05 -8.57
N LEU A 11 -5.13 8.01 -7.77
CA LEU A 11 -4.06 7.51 -6.92
C LEU A 11 -3.14 6.63 -7.76
N GLY A 12 -1.93 7.12 -8.00
CA GLY A 12 -0.88 6.37 -8.69
C GLY A 12 -0.07 5.52 -7.71
N HIS A 13 0.58 4.49 -8.23
CA HIS A 13 1.49 3.63 -7.48
C HIS A 13 2.89 3.62 -8.09
N VAL A 14 3.89 3.47 -7.22
CA VAL A 14 5.26 3.11 -7.59
C VAL A 14 5.57 1.79 -6.89
N PHE A 15 6.31 0.88 -7.52
CA PHE A 15 6.63 -0.44 -6.97
C PHE A 15 7.03 -0.38 -5.48
N GLN A 16 6.15 -0.89 -4.61
CA GLN A 16 6.30 -0.92 -3.16
C GLN A 16 5.96 -2.31 -2.61
N THR A 17 6.20 -2.48 -1.31
CA THR A 17 5.73 -3.62 -0.51
C THR A 17 4.24 -3.49 -0.20
N GLY A 18 3.62 -4.56 0.29
CA GLY A 18 2.20 -4.58 0.67
C GLY A 18 1.85 -3.53 1.73
N LEU A 19 2.81 -3.12 2.56
CA LEU A 19 2.62 -2.03 3.53
C LEU A 19 2.26 -0.70 2.84
N GLY A 20 2.92 -0.37 1.73
CA GLY A 20 2.62 0.82 0.93
C GLY A 20 1.26 0.72 0.26
N ALA A 21 0.95 -0.43 -0.34
CA ALA A 21 -0.35 -0.69 -0.98
C ALA A 21 -1.53 -0.55 -0.01
N VAL A 22 -1.39 -1.00 1.24
CA VAL A 22 -2.44 -0.83 2.26
C VAL A 22 -2.59 0.63 2.69
N ALA A 23 -1.49 1.37 2.81
CA ALA A 23 -1.55 2.81 3.09
C ALA A 23 -2.25 3.59 1.96
N GLU A 24 -1.93 3.27 0.70
CA GLU A 24 -2.62 3.78 -0.49
C GLU A 24 -4.12 3.45 -0.45
N ALA A 25 -4.48 2.21 -0.12
CA ALA A 25 -5.87 1.78 -0.05
C ALA A 25 -6.67 2.53 1.04
N HIS A 26 -6.08 2.76 2.22
CA HIS A 26 -6.71 3.59 3.26
C HIS A 26 -6.86 5.04 2.82
N LEU A 27 -5.88 5.62 2.12
CA LEU A 27 -5.99 6.97 1.57
C LEU A 27 -7.13 7.04 0.54
N ALA A 28 -7.20 6.09 -0.39
CA ALA A 28 -8.27 6.00 -1.39
C ALA A 28 -9.66 5.92 -0.73
N ALA A 29 -9.82 5.09 0.29
CA ALA A 29 -11.10 4.94 0.98
C ALA A 29 -11.52 6.15 1.83
N SER A 30 -10.55 6.92 2.32
CA SER A 30 -10.81 8.10 3.14
C SER A 30 -11.05 9.37 2.30
N CYS A 31 -10.66 9.39 1.03
CA CYS A 31 -10.68 10.57 0.18
C CYS A 31 -11.75 10.47 -0.90
N ALA A 32 -12.86 11.19 -0.71
CA ALA A 32 -13.99 11.15 -1.63
C ALA A 32 -13.66 11.59 -3.06
N GLU A 33 -12.57 12.31 -3.32
CA GLU A 33 -12.15 12.72 -4.68
C GLU A 33 -11.45 11.61 -5.46
N ILE A 34 -10.97 10.56 -4.78
CA ILE A 34 -10.31 9.42 -5.40
C ILE A 34 -11.39 8.43 -5.83
N ARG A 35 -12.12 8.77 -6.91
CA ARG A 35 -13.33 8.06 -7.36
C ARG A 35 -13.11 7.14 -8.57
N CYS A 36 -12.06 7.39 -9.33
CA CYS A 36 -11.76 6.64 -10.54
C CYS A 36 -10.91 5.41 -10.25
N VAL A 37 -10.62 4.62 -11.29
CA VAL A 37 -9.71 3.47 -11.20
C VAL A 37 -8.36 3.96 -10.70
N ASN A 38 -7.90 3.36 -9.60
CA ASN A 38 -6.63 3.67 -9.00
C ASN A 38 -5.61 2.60 -9.34
N GLU A 39 -4.36 3.02 -9.44
CA GLU A 39 -3.24 2.12 -9.34
C GLU A 39 -2.95 2.02 -7.84
N ILE A 40 -3.72 1.23 -7.11
CA ILE A 40 -3.25 0.78 -5.79
C ILE A 40 -2.28 -0.36 -6.07
N GLY A 41 -1.17 -0.30 -5.36
CA GLY A 41 -0.03 -1.15 -5.62
C GLY A 41 -0.30 -2.61 -5.85
N SER A 42 0.69 -3.21 -6.50
CA SER A 42 0.93 -4.64 -6.52
C SER A 42 0.48 -5.24 -5.19
N LEU A 43 -0.59 -6.05 -5.20
CA LEU A 43 -1.22 -6.63 -4.01
C LEU A 43 -0.36 -7.78 -3.43
N GLY A 44 0.94 -7.53 -3.39
CA GLY A 44 2.08 -8.43 -3.19
C GLY A 44 3.33 -7.86 -3.90
N PRO A 45 4.54 -8.28 -3.51
CA PRO A 45 5.79 -7.71 -4.03
C PRO A 45 5.98 -7.97 -5.52
N ILE A 46 6.36 -6.93 -6.28
CA ILE A 46 6.82 -7.03 -7.68
C ILE A 46 8.29 -6.65 -7.75
N GLY A 47 9.10 -7.51 -8.36
CA GLY A 47 10.54 -7.28 -8.51
C GLY A 47 11.38 -7.56 -7.25
N VAL A 48 10.73 -7.88 -6.13
CA VAL A 48 11.38 -8.32 -4.88
C VAL A 48 10.78 -9.64 -4.40
N LYS A 49 11.53 -10.36 -3.59
CA LYS A 49 11.18 -11.72 -3.16
C LYS A 49 10.17 -11.73 -2.00
N ASP A 50 10.41 -10.88 -1.01
CA ASP A 50 9.70 -10.91 0.27
C ASP A 50 8.89 -9.62 0.46
N ASP A 51 7.79 -9.70 1.21
CA ASP A 51 6.97 -8.56 1.65
C ASP A 51 7.29 -8.24 3.13
N LEU A 52 6.88 -7.07 3.62
CA LEU A 52 7.12 -6.62 4.99
C LEU A 52 5.93 -6.85 5.93
N ILE A 53 4.82 -7.40 5.44
CA ILE A 53 3.62 -7.69 6.21
C ILE A 53 3.34 -9.20 6.27
N VAL A 54 2.69 -9.63 7.35
CA VAL A 54 2.32 -11.05 7.56
C VAL A 54 1.10 -11.42 6.71
N GLU A 55 0.18 -10.48 6.51
CA GLU A 55 -1.08 -10.70 5.82
C GLU A 55 -0.90 -10.78 4.31
N SER A 56 -1.59 -11.75 3.69
CA SER A 56 -1.75 -11.79 2.24
C SER A 56 -2.90 -10.88 1.83
N LEU A 57 -2.59 -9.85 1.05
CA LEU A 57 -3.58 -8.88 0.60
C LEU A 57 -4.55 -9.53 -0.40
N ARG A 58 -5.83 -9.58 -0.01
CA ARG A 58 -6.87 -10.27 -0.78
C ARG A 58 -7.22 -9.49 -2.05
N ARG A 59 -7.18 -10.20 -3.18
CA ARG A 59 -7.56 -9.69 -4.50
C ARG A 59 -8.89 -10.32 -4.92
N GLU A 60 -9.82 -9.49 -5.37
CA GLU A 60 -10.95 -9.92 -6.20
C GLU A 60 -10.82 -9.27 -7.58
N ALA A 61 -11.60 -9.74 -8.57
CA ALA A 61 -11.48 -9.27 -9.95
C ALA A 61 -11.72 -7.74 -10.04
N GLY A 62 -10.63 -6.98 -10.12
CA GLY A 62 -10.63 -5.51 -10.21
C GLY A 62 -10.65 -4.76 -8.87
N TYR A 63 -10.58 -5.45 -7.73
CA TYR A 63 -10.68 -4.83 -6.41
C TYR A 63 -9.73 -5.45 -5.37
N MET A 64 -9.43 -4.65 -4.36
CA MET A 64 -8.72 -5.07 -3.15
C MET A 64 -9.66 -4.90 -1.95
N GLU A 65 -9.65 -5.86 -1.02
CA GLU A 65 -10.29 -5.65 0.28
C GLU A 65 -9.35 -4.87 1.21
N ILE A 66 -9.86 -3.81 1.82
CA ILE A 66 -9.08 -3.00 2.76
C ILE A 66 -8.97 -3.77 4.08
N PRO A 67 -7.75 -4.00 4.58
CA PRO A 67 -7.55 -4.67 5.86
C PRO A 67 -8.27 -3.92 6.99
N LYS A 68 -8.89 -4.68 7.88
CA LYS A 68 -9.66 -4.17 9.01
C LYS A 68 -8.82 -4.20 10.28
N GLY A 69 -9.10 -3.29 11.19
CA GLY A 69 -8.40 -3.19 12.47
C GLY A 69 -7.78 -1.81 12.69
N PRO A 70 -7.11 -1.61 13.82
CA PRO A 70 -6.45 -0.34 14.11
C PRO A 70 -5.27 -0.07 13.17
N GLY A 71 -4.99 1.21 12.93
CA GLY A 71 -3.91 1.64 12.03
C GLY A 71 -4.18 1.19 10.60
N LEU A 72 -3.20 0.50 9.99
CA LEU A 72 -3.32 -0.02 8.63
C LEU A 72 -4.07 -1.38 8.57
N GLY A 73 -4.39 -2.00 9.70
CA GLY A 73 -5.04 -3.31 9.72
C GLY A 73 -4.15 -4.47 9.28
N VAL A 74 -2.82 -4.29 9.33
CA VAL A 74 -1.80 -5.30 9.00
C VAL A 74 -0.70 -5.34 10.05
N THR A 75 0.02 -6.45 10.11
CA THR A 75 1.09 -6.74 11.05
C THR A 75 2.42 -6.80 10.30
N LEU A 76 3.45 -6.12 10.81
CA LEU A 76 4.79 -6.21 10.23
C LEU A 76 5.40 -7.59 10.49
N ASP A 77 6.02 -8.16 9.46
CA ASP A 77 6.93 -9.30 9.61
C ASP A 77 8.31 -8.78 10.03
N TRP A 78 8.53 -8.72 11.34
CA TRP A 78 9.79 -8.22 11.91
C TRP A 78 11.00 -9.07 11.52
N LEU A 79 10.85 -10.36 11.24
CA LEU A 79 11.97 -11.18 10.77
C LEU A 79 12.44 -10.70 9.40
N THR A 80 11.49 -10.40 8.50
CA THR A 80 11.80 -9.89 7.17
C THR A 80 12.31 -8.44 7.23
N VAL A 81 11.70 -7.60 8.06
CA VAL A 81 12.17 -6.23 8.30
C VAL A 81 13.61 -6.22 8.80
N ASP A 82 13.94 -7.04 9.81
CA ASP A 82 15.29 -7.11 10.37
C ASP A 82 16.30 -7.70 9.38
N LYS A 83 15.89 -8.68 8.55
CA LYS A 83 16.71 -9.26 7.48
C LYS A 83 17.14 -8.22 6.44
N TYR A 84 16.23 -7.33 6.06
CA TYR A 84 16.49 -6.31 5.02
C TYR A 84 16.87 -4.94 5.60
N ARG A 85 16.91 -4.79 6.93
CA ARG A 85 17.35 -3.56 7.57
C ARG A 85 18.79 -3.30 7.17
N TYR A 86 19.04 -2.06 6.78
CA TYR A 86 20.34 -1.57 6.38
C TYR A 86 20.54 -0.20 7.01
N ASP A 87 21.65 0.00 7.74
CA ASP A 87 22.02 1.30 8.30
C ASP A 87 23.21 1.88 7.52
N PHE A 88 23.25 3.20 7.38
CA PHE A 88 24.37 3.89 6.72
C PHE A 88 25.68 3.77 7.52
N SER A 89 25.60 3.41 8.81
CA SER A 89 26.77 3.06 9.61
C SER A 89 27.42 1.72 9.24
N ASP A 90 26.76 0.91 8.41
CA ASP A 90 27.27 -0.40 7.97
C ASP A 90 28.21 -0.30 6.74
N MET A 91 28.59 0.93 6.35
CA MET A 91 29.59 1.25 5.31
C MET A 91 30.88 1.77 5.93
#